data_AF-A0A9D8TX65-F1
#
_entry.id   AF-A0A9D8TX65-F1
#
_cell.length_a   1.000
_cell.length_b   1.000
_cell.length_c   1.000
_cell.angle_alpha   90.00
_cell.angle_beta   90.00
_cell.angle_gamma   90.00
#
_symmetry.space_group_name_H-M   'P 1'
#
loop_
_entity.id
_entity.type
_entity.pdbx_description
1 polymer ?
#
loop_
_entity_poly.entity_id
_entity_poly.type
_entity_poly.pdbx_seq_one_letter_code
_entity_poly.pdbx_strand_id
1 'polypeptide(L)'
;MKTNRRLRATAFLAALALLLLLSSCGFSYEKSNLKRYVNLAREDYYGITVSVPEAKDVTEADIDLEIETFRLEHRTLVTEGETTRHAQWGDTVNLYYCMMTENENGWLLPPDGFSNMTEGETGPFIIGGGVIPEGFEAALTDHAATETAFAPITEETATVAATDVVYLDLTYRLTDGEKTSSDSHLGVRLDLSAPDAPWAGLAASLAGLHPGDEFDFGINGGEPFASDLDGDGEDETLAVAGVVWGVSRGEKLAKAETDVPADFYDREIAGRHVVMYYAIDSVDEYTVPEITEELLAEFVPDFAPTEGGDLNEEFRDYVYNLLVSQSRREWHAAIEEQIWAHLDELDCVKKLPGSAIRDEIKRQEKQLERQYEYYGVLFEEKYGVNPYASVEEFGYAYYELEKTDYADVHEYLREVSVPSVVRQKLIVYFIADREGWKATKEEYETELPKQVAYYAEMEGITAAEAMEKYGEQFFREAIQYNKVLTNLVEATKIK
;
A
#
# COMPACT_ATOMS: atom_id res chain seq x y z
N MET A 1 -15.49 -10.05 -1.06
CA MET A 1 -14.44 -9.47 -0.19
C MET A 1 -13.23 -9.12 -1.06
N LYS A 2 -13.34 -8.05 -1.85
CA LYS A 2 -12.41 -7.72 -2.94
C LYS A 2 -12.36 -6.22 -3.11
N THR A 3 -11.23 -5.60 -2.78
CA THR A 3 -10.91 -4.25 -3.23
C THR A 3 -9.40 -4.19 -3.47
N ASN A 4 -9.06 -3.84 -4.70
CA ASN A 4 -7.74 -3.70 -5.30
C ASN A 4 -6.61 -3.32 -4.32
N ARG A 5 -5.79 -4.32 -3.96
CA ARG A 5 -4.55 -4.13 -3.19
C ARG A 5 -3.40 -3.51 -4.00
N ARG A 6 -3.55 -3.34 -5.33
CA ARG A 6 -2.52 -2.79 -6.24
C ARG A 6 -2.19 -1.28 -6.00
N LEU A 7 -2.89 -0.58 -5.11
CA LEU A 7 -2.58 0.79 -4.69
C LEU A 7 -1.67 0.91 -3.45
N ARG A 8 -1.23 -0.22 -2.86
CA ARG A 8 -0.53 -0.22 -1.56
C ARG A 8 0.97 0.06 -1.59
N ALA A 9 1.61 0.11 -2.77
CA ALA A 9 3.07 0.27 -2.85
C ALA A 9 3.57 1.72 -3.05
N THR A 10 2.69 2.73 -3.06
CA THR A 10 3.08 4.16 -3.13
C THR A 10 2.43 5.02 -2.04
N ALA A 11 1.88 4.40 -0.99
CA ALA A 11 1.15 5.08 0.08
C ALA A 11 1.66 4.78 1.50
N PHE A 12 2.90 4.29 1.65
CA PHE A 12 3.51 4.02 2.95
C PHE A 12 4.60 5.04 3.31
N LEU A 13 4.15 6.28 3.55
CA LEU A 13 4.71 7.17 4.57
C LEU A 13 3.52 7.81 5.31
N ALA A 14 2.66 6.94 5.85
CA ALA A 14 1.78 7.25 6.95
C ALA A 14 2.61 7.35 8.24
N ALA A 15 3.46 8.37 8.32
CA ALA A 15 3.99 8.84 9.59
C ALA A 15 3.42 10.24 9.81
N LEU A 16 2.51 10.31 10.77
CA LEU A 16 1.67 11.45 11.15
C LEU A 16 0.41 11.62 10.28
N ALA A 17 -0.70 11.09 10.81
CA ALA A 17 -2.03 11.61 10.53
C ALA A 17 -2.00 13.14 10.63
N LEU A 18 -1.90 13.78 9.47
CA LEU A 18 -1.70 15.21 9.33
C LEU A 18 -2.97 15.91 9.85
N LEU A 19 -2.85 16.44 11.06
CA LEU A 19 -3.93 17.00 11.86
C LEU A 19 -4.86 17.93 11.07
N LEU A 20 -6.12 17.51 11.00
CA LEU A 20 -7.28 18.16 10.39
C LEU A 20 -7.70 19.41 11.20
N LEU A 21 -6.94 20.51 11.11
CA LEU A 21 -7.11 21.66 12.02
C LEU A 21 -7.51 22.96 11.33
N LEU A 22 -8.50 23.03 10.44
CA LEU A 22 -8.87 24.37 9.92
C LEU A 22 -9.33 25.30 11.07
N SER A 23 -9.25 26.60 10.85
CA SER A 23 -9.59 27.60 11.87
C SER A 23 -11.01 27.45 12.46
N SER A 24 -11.08 27.44 13.80
CA SER A 24 -12.32 27.53 14.58
C SER A 24 -12.72 29.00 14.80
N CYS A 25 -13.85 29.43 14.24
CA CYS A 25 -14.41 30.76 14.56
C CYS A 25 -15.23 30.79 15.87
N GLY A 26 -15.45 29.66 16.56
CA GLY A 26 -16.39 29.58 17.69
C GLY A 26 -15.79 29.16 19.03
N PHE A 27 -15.12 28.00 19.11
CA PHE A 27 -14.49 27.52 20.35
C PHE A 27 -12.99 27.81 20.38
N SER A 28 -12.54 28.53 21.42
CA SER A 28 -11.12 28.79 21.68
C SER A 28 -10.64 27.90 22.81
N TYR A 29 -9.76 26.94 22.50
CA TYR A 29 -9.16 26.06 23.50
C TYR A 29 -8.27 26.84 24.49
N GLU A 30 -7.55 27.86 24.02
CA GLU A 30 -6.65 28.69 24.84
C GLU A 30 -7.35 29.56 25.89
N LYS A 31 -8.57 30.03 25.60
CA LYS A 31 -9.32 30.96 26.43
C LYS A 31 -10.38 30.28 27.30
N SER A 32 -10.68 29.02 27.00
CA SER A 32 -11.73 28.27 27.69
C SER A 32 -11.24 27.73 29.04
N ASN A 33 -12.15 27.56 29.99
CA ASN A 33 -11.85 26.84 31.23
C ASN A 33 -11.91 25.32 30.98
N LEU A 34 -10.78 24.74 30.57
CA LEU A 34 -10.68 23.34 30.15
C LEU A 34 -10.94 22.33 31.27
N LYS A 35 -10.76 22.71 32.54
CA LYS A 35 -11.09 21.89 33.73
C LYS A 35 -12.57 21.52 33.83
N ARG A 36 -13.45 22.18 33.07
CA ARG A 36 -14.88 21.82 32.96
C ARG A 36 -15.13 20.64 32.03
N TYR A 37 -14.19 20.32 31.15
CA TYR A 37 -14.31 19.30 30.11
C TYR A 37 -13.37 18.13 30.35
N VAL A 38 -12.16 18.40 30.86
CA VAL A 38 -11.11 17.41 31.07
C VAL A 38 -10.81 17.25 32.56
N ASN A 39 -10.76 16.01 33.02
CA ASN A 39 -10.25 15.59 34.31
C ASN A 39 -9.18 14.52 34.10
N LEU A 40 -7.93 14.96 33.97
CA LEU A 40 -6.77 14.13 33.70
C LEU A 40 -5.74 14.38 34.80
N ALA A 41 -5.25 13.33 35.49
CA ALA A 41 -4.20 13.48 36.50
C ALA A 41 -2.82 13.59 35.82
N ARG A 42 -1.80 14.07 36.53
CA ARG A 42 -0.48 14.30 35.89
C ARG A 42 0.21 12.99 35.60
N GLU A 43 0.00 12.03 36.48
CA GLU A 43 0.52 10.68 36.48
C GLU A 43 -0.04 9.85 35.31
N ASP A 44 -1.17 10.28 34.73
CA ASP A 44 -1.83 9.63 33.58
C ASP A 44 -1.21 10.02 32.22
N TYR A 45 -0.31 11.01 32.17
CA TYR A 45 0.34 11.42 30.91
C TYR A 45 1.83 11.73 31.06
N TYR A 46 2.30 12.06 32.26
CA TYR A 46 3.68 12.47 32.50
C TYR A 46 4.48 11.31 33.09
N GLY A 47 5.55 10.88 32.41
CA GLY A 47 6.38 9.77 32.90
C GLY A 47 5.77 8.39 32.70
N ILE A 48 4.78 8.26 31.80
CA ILE A 48 4.19 6.97 31.41
C ILE A 48 5.25 6.08 30.77
N THR A 49 5.00 4.77 30.77
CA THR A 49 5.91 3.80 30.17
C THR A 49 5.28 3.23 28.92
N VAL A 50 5.98 3.32 27.79
CA VAL A 50 5.57 2.73 26.51
C VAL A 50 6.58 1.69 26.09
N SER A 51 6.13 0.69 25.33
CA SER A 51 7.03 -0.30 24.73
C SER A 51 7.04 -0.08 23.23
N VAL A 52 8.19 0.38 22.74
CA VAL A 52 8.43 0.67 21.33
C VAL A 52 9.79 0.07 21.01
N PRO A 53 9.93 -0.68 19.91
CA PRO A 53 11.25 -1.14 19.44
C PRO A 53 12.24 0.03 19.38
N GLU A 54 13.53 -0.24 19.53
CA GLU A 54 14.53 0.79 19.28
C GLU A 54 14.46 1.24 17.81
N ALA A 55 14.84 2.50 17.56
CA ALA A 55 14.96 3.00 16.19
C ALA A 55 15.84 2.06 15.37
N LYS A 56 15.41 1.73 14.14
CA LYS A 56 16.16 0.85 13.25
C LYS A 56 17.56 1.44 13.03
N ASP A 57 18.59 0.65 13.32
CA ASP A 57 19.96 0.99 12.96
C ASP A 57 20.10 0.97 11.43
N VAL A 58 20.66 2.05 10.89
CA VAL A 58 20.94 2.16 9.45
C VAL A 58 22.24 1.43 9.14
N THR A 59 22.18 0.48 8.23
CA THR A 59 23.32 -0.32 7.79
C THR A 59 23.86 0.16 6.44
N GLU A 60 25.09 -0.24 6.09
CA GLU A 60 25.64 0.01 4.75
C GLU A 60 24.76 -0.56 3.64
N ALA A 61 24.10 -1.70 3.89
CA ALA A 61 23.18 -2.30 2.92
C ALA A 61 21.92 -1.45 2.70
N ASP A 62 21.43 -0.75 3.73
CA ASP A 62 20.31 0.20 3.58
C ASP A 62 20.73 1.41 2.74
N ILE A 63 21.95 1.90 2.94
CA ILE A 63 22.51 3.02 2.14
C ILE A 63 22.69 2.60 0.68
N ASP A 64 23.27 1.43 0.44
CA ASP A 64 23.47 0.89 -0.91
C ASP A 64 22.14 0.73 -1.63
N LEU A 65 21.13 0.17 -0.95
CA LEU A 65 19.79 -0.02 -1.51
C LEU A 65 19.12 1.31 -1.88
N GLU A 66 19.20 2.32 -1.01
CA GLU A 66 18.61 3.64 -1.27
C GLU A 66 19.28 4.33 -2.46
N ILE A 67 20.62 4.24 -2.57
CA ILE A 67 21.37 4.79 -3.71
C ILE A 67 21.00 4.06 -5.00
N GLU A 68 20.92 2.73 -4.98
CA GLU A 68 20.53 1.98 -6.17
C GLU A 68 19.08 2.25 -6.56
N THR A 69 18.17 2.39 -5.60
CA THR A 69 16.77 2.79 -5.85
C THR A 69 16.71 4.16 -6.51
N PHE A 70 17.43 5.14 -5.97
CA PHE A 70 17.55 6.47 -6.57
C PHE A 70 18.06 6.39 -8.02
N ARG A 71 19.10 5.60 -8.30
CA ARG A 71 19.62 5.44 -9.67
C ARG A 71 18.59 4.80 -10.60
N LEU A 72 17.87 3.78 -10.13
CA LEU A 72 16.83 3.11 -10.90
C LEU A 72 15.66 4.04 -11.20
N GLU A 73 15.25 4.91 -10.28
CA GLU A 73 14.17 5.88 -10.51
C GLU A 73 14.52 6.92 -11.59
N HIS A 74 15.80 7.23 -11.75
CA HIS A 74 16.31 8.24 -12.70
C HIS A 74 16.94 7.65 -13.96
N ARG A 75 16.64 6.38 -14.26
CA ARG A 75 17.09 5.70 -15.49
C ARG A 75 16.48 6.33 -16.75
N THR A 76 17.22 6.27 -17.86
CA THR A 76 16.77 6.83 -19.16
C THR A 76 16.49 5.72 -20.15
N LEU A 77 15.30 5.75 -20.77
CA LEU A 77 14.91 4.79 -21.82
C LEU A 77 15.81 4.97 -23.05
N VAL A 78 16.41 3.87 -23.50
CA VAL A 78 17.26 3.78 -24.69
C VAL A 78 16.47 3.22 -25.86
N THR A 79 15.79 2.09 -25.64
CA THR A 79 15.03 1.40 -26.69
C THR A 79 13.84 0.68 -26.06
N GLU A 80 12.68 0.78 -26.71
CA GLU A 80 11.43 0.17 -26.26
C GLU A 80 11.17 -1.11 -27.07
N GLY A 81 10.67 -2.16 -26.41
CA GLY A 81 10.18 -3.35 -27.09
C GLY A 81 11.25 -4.29 -27.66
N GLU A 82 12.45 -4.34 -27.09
CA GLU A 82 13.51 -5.25 -27.57
C GLU A 82 13.17 -6.71 -27.29
N THR A 83 13.40 -7.58 -28.28
CA THR A 83 13.00 -9.00 -28.19
C THR A 83 14.17 -9.98 -28.27
N THR A 84 15.32 -9.53 -28.75
CA THR A 84 16.45 -10.42 -29.06
C THR A 84 17.56 -10.39 -28.02
N ARG A 85 17.61 -9.36 -27.17
CA ARG A 85 18.61 -9.24 -26.12
C ARG A 85 18.08 -9.80 -24.80
N HIS A 86 19.02 -10.26 -23.98
CA HIS A 86 18.74 -10.64 -22.60
C HIS A 86 18.49 -9.39 -21.76
N ALA A 87 17.58 -9.49 -20.78
CA ALA A 87 17.35 -8.42 -19.82
C ALA A 87 18.59 -8.22 -18.94
N GLN A 88 18.80 -6.98 -18.51
CA GLN A 88 19.90 -6.57 -17.64
C GLN A 88 19.35 -5.79 -16.45
N TRP A 89 20.17 -5.64 -15.43
CA TRP A 89 19.84 -4.81 -14.28
C TRP A 89 19.49 -3.37 -14.74
N GLY A 90 18.38 -2.84 -14.23
CA GLY A 90 17.82 -1.55 -14.63
C GLY A 90 16.81 -1.57 -15.77
N ASP A 91 16.72 -2.66 -16.53
CA ASP A 91 15.73 -2.79 -17.59
C ASP A 91 14.31 -2.94 -17.05
N THR A 92 13.33 -2.61 -17.88
CA THR A 92 11.93 -3.00 -17.64
C THR A 92 11.58 -4.19 -18.51
N VAL A 93 11.19 -5.30 -17.90
CA VAL A 93 10.77 -6.53 -18.58
C VAL A 93 9.25 -6.59 -18.57
N ASN A 94 8.66 -6.64 -19.76
CA ASN A 94 7.23 -6.84 -19.94
C ASN A 94 6.98 -8.34 -20.08
N LEU A 95 6.29 -8.93 -19.10
CA LEU A 95 6.16 -10.38 -19.03
C LEU A 95 4.77 -10.85 -18.66
N TYR A 96 4.47 -12.05 -19.16
CA TYR A 96 3.39 -12.90 -18.67
C TYR A 96 3.95 -13.79 -17.57
N TYR A 97 3.27 -13.89 -16.44
CA TYR A 97 3.66 -14.75 -15.33
C TYR A 97 2.48 -15.39 -14.61
N CYS A 98 2.78 -16.51 -13.97
CA CYS A 98 1.98 -17.14 -12.94
C CYS A 98 2.92 -17.59 -11.83
N MET A 99 2.84 -16.92 -10.68
CA MET A 99 3.61 -17.26 -9.50
C MET A 99 2.76 -18.10 -8.55
N MET A 100 3.32 -19.20 -8.06
CA MET A 100 2.65 -20.20 -7.23
C MET A 100 3.41 -20.39 -5.92
N THR A 101 2.68 -20.60 -4.83
CA THR A 101 3.25 -20.98 -3.53
C THR A 101 2.43 -22.11 -2.92
N GLU A 102 3.02 -22.84 -1.99
CA GLU A 102 2.34 -23.92 -1.28
C GLU A 102 1.35 -23.34 -0.26
N ASN A 103 0.10 -23.81 -0.29
CA ASN A 103 -0.90 -23.48 0.70
C ASN A 103 -0.83 -24.40 1.94
N GLU A 104 -1.67 -24.15 2.94
CA GLU A 104 -1.70 -24.93 4.20
C GLU A 104 -1.97 -26.44 4.00
N ASN A 105 -2.57 -26.80 2.87
CA ASN A 105 -2.92 -28.17 2.52
C ASN A 105 -1.87 -28.83 1.61
N GLY A 106 -0.74 -28.18 1.35
CA GLY A 106 0.37 -28.72 0.55
C GLY A 106 0.23 -28.54 -0.96
N TRP A 107 -0.70 -27.71 -1.42
CA TRP A 107 -0.95 -27.49 -2.86
C TRP A 107 -0.25 -26.24 -3.36
N LEU A 108 0.43 -26.34 -4.50
CA LEU A 108 0.99 -25.19 -5.22
C LEU A 108 -0.12 -24.45 -5.96
N LEU A 109 -0.49 -23.27 -5.48
CA LEU A 109 -1.53 -22.42 -6.05
C LEU A 109 -1.02 -20.97 -6.15
N PRO A 110 -1.45 -20.18 -7.16
CA PRO A 110 -1.13 -18.77 -7.18
C PRO A 110 -1.92 -18.02 -6.10
N PRO A 111 -1.25 -17.15 -5.31
CA PRO A 111 -1.96 -16.21 -4.47
C PRO A 111 -2.75 -15.19 -5.30
N ASP A 112 -3.71 -14.50 -4.67
CA ASP A 112 -4.58 -13.56 -5.35
C ASP A 112 -3.77 -12.41 -5.97
N GLY A 113 -3.88 -12.23 -7.29
CA GLY A 113 -3.20 -11.15 -8.03
C GLY A 113 -1.76 -11.45 -8.46
N PHE A 114 -1.27 -12.68 -8.25
CA PHE A 114 0.08 -13.14 -8.63
C PHE A 114 0.15 -13.86 -9.98
N SER A 115 -0.81 -13.58 -10.86
CA SER A 115 -0.85 -14.09 -12.22
C SER A 115 -1.53 -13.06 -13.12
N ASN A 116 -0.88 -12.68 -14.22
CA ASN A 116 -1.49 -11.89 -15.29
C ASN A 116 -1.76 -12.73 -16.55
N MET A 117 -1.39 -14.02 -16.55
CA MET A 117 -1.66 -14.93 -17.67
C MET A 117 -3.17 -15.13 -17.93
N THR A 118 -4.00 -14.88 -16.93
CA THR A 118 -5.47 -14.83 -17.06
C THR A 118 -5.98 -13.47 -17.56
N GLU A 119 -5.23 -12.39 -17.37
CA GLU A 119 -5.62 -11.04 -17.80
C GLU A 119 -5.31 -10.79 -19.30
N GLY A 120 -4.40 -11.58 -19.89
CA GLY A 120 -4.03 -11.48 -21.31
C GLY A 120 -3.12 -10.29 -21.65
N GLU A 121 -2.76 -9.49 -20.65
CA GLU A 121 -1.86 -8.34 -20.74
C GLU A 121 -0.56 -8.59 -19.96
N THR A 122 0.54 -8.00 -20.44
CA THR A 122 1.84 -8.10 -19.78
C THR A 122 1.92 -7.15 -18.58
N GLY A 123 2.77 -7.51 -17.61
CA GLY A 123 3.10 -6.68 -16.46
C GLY A 123 4.54 -6.17 -16.60
N PRO A 124 4.79 -4.85 -16.45
CA PRO A 124 6.14 -4.32 -16.46
C PRO A 124 6.82 -4.55 -15.10
N PHE A 125 8.05 -5.08 -15.13
CA PHE A 125 8.88 -5.25 -13.94
C PHE A 125 10.28 -4.67 -14.14
N ILE A 126 10.75 -3.91 -13.16
CA ILE A 126 12.10 -3.33 -13.18
C ILE A 126 13.06 -4.34 -12.56
N ILE A 127 14.08 -4.75 -13.32
CA ILE A 127 15.14 -5.62 -12.78
C ILE A 127 16.02 -4.81 -11.82
N GLY A 128 16.20 -5.29 -10.59
CA GLY A 128 16.88 -4.58 -9.52
C GLY A 128 15.96 -3.73 -8.63
N GLY A 129 14.67 -3.64 -8.96
CA GLY A 129 13.72 -2.81 -8.23
C GLY A 129 13.26 -3.41 -6.90
N GLY A 130 13.56 -4.68 -6.61
CA GLY A 130 13.19 -5.35 -5.36
C GLY A 130 11.67 -5.61 -5.21
N VAL A 131 10.90 -5.40 -6.28
CA VAL A 131 9.45 -5.60 -6.29
C VAL A 131 9.10 -7.08 -6.33
N ILE A 132 9.93 -7.91 -6.97
CA ILE A 132 9.81 -9.37 -7.00
C ILE A 132 11.00 -10.01 -6.28
N PRO A 133 10.87 -11.26 -5.80
CA PRO A 133 11.97 -11.98 -5.17
C PRO A 133 13.25 -11.98 -6.02
N GLU A 134 14.42 -11.79 -5.38
CA GLU A 134 15.74 -11.68 -6.04
C GLU A 134 16.03 -12.85 -6.99
N GLY A 135 15.66 -14.08 -6.57
CA GLY A 135 15.84 -15.27 -7.41
C GLY A 135 15.04 -15.23 -8.73
N PHE A 136 13.93 -14.49 -8.76
CA PHE A 136 13.17 -14.25 -9.99
C PHE A 136 13.78 -13.15 -10.84
N GLU A 137 14.26 -12.06 -10.25
CA GLU A 137 14.99 -11.03 -11.00
C GLU A 137 16.20 -11.63 -11.72
N ALA A 138 16.98 -12.47 -11.04
CA ALA A 138 18.11 -13.18 -11.62
C ALA A 138 17.68 -14.05 -12.82
N ALA A 139 16.61 -14.84 -12.67
CA ALA A 139 16.11 -15.70 -13.75
C ALA A 139 15.57 -14.91 -14.96
N LEU A 140 15.08 -13.69 -14.78
CA LEU A 140 14.65 -12.84 -15.89
C LEU A 140 15.84 -12.36 -16.74
N THR A 141 17.03 -12.23 -16.15
CA THR A 141 18.24 -11.84 -16.88
C THR A 141 18.83 -12.95 -17.76
N ASP A 142 18.42 -14.20 -17.55
CA ASP A 142 18.92 -15.36 -18.30
C ASP A 142 18.23 -15.56 -19.66
N HIS A 143 17.17 -14.81 -19.98
CA HIS A 143 16.35 -15.02 -21.17
C HIS A 143 16.11 -13.73 -21.98
N ALA A 144 16.08 -13.87 -23.30
CA ALA A 144 15.45 -12.92 -24.23
C ALA A 144 13.97 -13.28 -24.48
N ALA A 145 13.19 -12.30 -24.94
CA ALA A 145 11.80 -12.53 -25.33
C ALA A 145 11.67 -13.65 -26.37
N THR A 146 12.57 -13.71 -27.35
CA THR A 146 12.57 -14.77 -28.40
C THR A 146 12.82 -16.20 -27.89
N GLU A 147 13.33 -16.37 -26.68
CA GLU A 147 13.62 -17.66 -26.08
C GLU A 147 12.43 -18.23 -25.30
N THR A 148 11.55 -17.34 -24.85
CA THR A 148 10.26 -17.67 -24.28
C THR A 148 9.14 -17.41 -25.28
N ALA A 149 7.94 -17.94 -25.03
CA ALA A 149 6.78 -17.61 -25.84
C ALA A 149 5.51 -17.89 -25.05
N PHE A 150 4.68 -16.86 -24.92
CA PHE A 150 3.30 -16.99 -24.49
C PHE A 150 2.45 -16.19 -25.47
N ALA A 151 1.46 -16.86 -26.06
CA ALA A 151 0.49 -16.22 -26.93
C ALA A 151 -0.87 -16.46 -26.28
N PRO A 152 -1.42 -15.47 -25.54
CA PRO A 152 -2.75 -15.61 -24.99
C PRO A 152 -3.73 -15.70 -26.16
N ILE A 153 -4.46 -16.81 -26.24
CA ILE A 153 -5.58 -16.91 -27.17
C ILE A 153 -6.72 -16.09 -26.58
N THR A 154 -6.91 -14.87 -27.09
CA THR A 154 -7.98 -13.93 -26.70
C THR A 154 -9.12 -13.88 -27.72
N GLU A 155 -9.00 -14.59 -28.85
CA GLU A 155 -10.08 -14.67 -29.83
C GLU A 155 -11.20 -15.59 -29.32
N GLU A 156 -12.42 -15.05 -29.18
CA GLU A 156 -13.66 -15.78 -28.88
C GLU A 156 -13.92 -17.00 -29.80
N THR A 157 -13.16 -17.16 -30.89
CA THR A 157 -13.36 -18.21 -31.88
C THR A 157 -12.43 -19.43 -31.73
N ALA A 158 -11.41 -19.33 -30.90
CA ALA A 158 -10.47 -20.43 -30.69
C ALA A 158 -10.99 -21.38 -29.61
N THR A 159 -10.96 -22.69 -29.89
CA THR A 159 -11.41 -23.73 -28.96
C THR A 159 -10.22 -24.40 -28.28
N VAL A 160 -10.34 -24.69 -26.98
CA VAL A 160 -9.40 -25.51 -26.20
C VAL A 160 -9.23 -26.88 -26.87
N ALA A 161 -8.01 -27.22 -27.28
CA ALA A 161 -7.64 -28.56 -27.73
C ALA A 161 -6.98 -29.37 -26.61
N ALA A 162 -7.03 -30.70 -26.70
CA ALA A 162 -6.44 -31.60 -25.70
C ALA A 162 -4.90 -31.50 -25.58
N THR A 163 -4.24 -30.74 -26.46
CA THR A 163 -2.81 -30.48 -26.43
C THR A 163 -2.46 -29.08 -25.90
N ASP A 164 -3.48 -28.29 -25.57
CA ASP A 164 -3.31 -26.90 -25.20
C ASP A 164 -3.03 -26.78 -23.70
N VAL A 165 -2.38 -25.68 -23.31
CA VAL A 165 -2.28 -25.28 -21.91
C VAL A 165 -3.38 -24.27 -21.65
N VAL A 166 -4.14 -24.48 -20.57
CA VAL A 166 -5.31 -23.68 -20.24
C VAL A 166 -5.08 -22.94 -18.92
N TYR A 167 -5.45 -21.67 -18.93
CA TYR A 167 -5.45 -20.78 -17.77
C TYR A 167 -6.88 -20.53 -17.36
N LEU A 168 -7.21 -21.00 -16.17
CA LEU A 168 -8.55 -20.95 -15.61
C LEU A 168 -8.59 -19.96 -14.47
N ASP A 169 -9.72 -19.30 -14.33
CA ASP A 169 -10.11 -18.65 -13.07
C ASP A 169 -11.24 -19.48 -12.47
N LEU A 170 -10.96 -20.17 -11.37
CA LEU A 170 -11.92 -21.03 -10.70
C LEU A 170 -12.55 -20.28 -9.53
N THR A 171 -13.88 -20.31 -9.47
CA THR A 171 -14.68 -19.96 -8.30
C THR A 171 -15.33 -21.22 -7.75
N TYR A 172 -14.91 -21.66 -6.57
CA TYR A 172 -15.61 -22.74 -5.87
C TYR A 172 -16.82 -22.18 -5.09
N ARG A 173 -17.93 -22.92 -5.12
CA ARG A 173 -19.07 -22.71 -4.22
C ARG A 173 -19.14 -23.85 -3.23
N LEU A 174 -18.91 -23.54 -1.96
CA LEU A 174 -19.31 -24.39 -0.85
C LEU A 174 -20.78 -24.11 -0.54
N THR A 175 -21.61 -25.14 -0.65
CA THR A 175 -23.04 -25.03 -0.39
C THR A 175 -23.35 -25.73 0.92
N ASP A 176 -23.17 -25.03 2.05
CA ASP A 176 -23.63 -25.52 3.35
C ASP A 176 -25.07 -25.02 3.56
N GLY A 177 -26.04 -25.74 2.99
CA GLY A 177 -27.48 -25.70 3.25
C GLY A 177 -28.26 -24.38 3.09
N GLU A 178 -27.73 -23.24 3.54
CA GLU A 178 -28.39 -21.93 3.62
C GLU A 178 -27.43 -20.73 3.40
N LYS A 179 -26.11 -20.91 3.29
CA LYS A 179 -25.17 -19.81 2.99
C LYS A 179 -24.22 -20.13 1.84
N THR A 180 -24.27 -19.30 0.80
CA THR A 180 -23.25 -19.21 -0.25
C THR A 180 -22.20 -18.19 0.14
N SER A 181 -20.96 -18.62 0.40
CA SER A 181 -19.79 -17.74 0.34
C SER A 181 -19.12 -17.94 -1.03
N SER A 182 -19.12 -16.90 -1.85
CA SER A 182 -18.33 -16.81 -3.08
C SER A 182 -17.32 -15.71 -2.88
N ASP A 183 -16.02 -15.98 -3.08
CA ASP A 183 -15.03 -14.99 -3.57
C ASP A 183 -13.59 -15.50 -3.40
N SER A 184 -13.19 -16.51 -4.17
CA SER A 184 -11.77 -16.75 -4.40
C SER A 184 -11.60 -16.98 -5.89
N HIS A 185 -10.78 -16.16 -6.54
CA HIS A 185 -10.42 -16.29 -7.94
C HIS A 185 -9.14 -17.10 -7.99
N LEU A 186 -9.22 -18.37 -8.36
CA LEU A 186 -8.03 -19.21 -8.44
C LEU A 186 -7.56 -19.29 -9.88
N GLY A 187 -6.46 -18.60 -10.18
CA GLY A 187 -5.69 -18.83 -11.40
C GLY A 187 -5.16 -20.27 -11.42
N VAL A 188 -5.48 -21.09 -12.41
CA VAL A 188 -4.89 -22.44 -12.54
C VAL A 188 -4.32 -22.61 -13.94
N ARG A 189 -3.04 -23.00 -14.01
CA ARG A 189 -2.41 -23.48 -15.25
C ARG A 189 -2.57 -24.99 -15.34
N LEU A 190 -3.25 -25.47 -16.38
CA LEU A 190 -3.40 -26.90 -16.67
C LEU A 190 -2.78 -27.27 -18.01
N ASP A 191 -1.82 -28.19 -18.00
CA ASP A 191 -1.30 -28.82 -19.22
C ASP A 191 -2.17 -30.04 -19.55
N LEU A 192 -3.03 -29.91 -20.56
CA LEU A 192 -3.97 -30.97 -20.95
C LEU A 192 -3.27 -32.16 -21.63
N SER A 193 -2.00 -32.00 -22.03
CA SER A 193 -1.23 -33.04 -22.72
C SER A 193 -0.54 -34.03 -21.77
N ALA A 194 -0.52 -33.74 -20.46
CA ALA A 194 0.13 -34.57 -19.45
C ALA A 194 -0.71 -35.85 -19.16
N PRO A 195 -0.20 -37.05 -19.48
CA PRO A 195 -0.99 -38.30 -19.49
C PRO A 195 -1.41 -38.84 -18.11
N ASP A 196 -0.82 -38.34 -17.02
CA ASP A 196 -1.01 -38.85 -15.66
C ASP A 196 -1.63 -37.81 -14.70
N ALA A 197 -2.25 -36.75 -15.25
CA ALA A 197 -2.73 -35.65 -14.44
C ALA A 197 -4.04 -36.02 -13.68
N PRO A 198 -4.18 -35.65 -12.38
CA PRO A 198 -5.40 -35.85 -11.58
C PRO A 198 -6.66 -35.15 -12.13
N TRP A 199 -6.55 -34.50 -13.28
CA TRP A 199 -7.51 -33.58 -13.89
C TRP A 199 -8.14 -34.11 -15.18
N ALA A 200 -7.99 -35.40 -15.51
CA ALA A 200 -8.50 -35.96 -16.77
C ALA A 200 -10.00 -35.70 -17.00
N GLY A 201 -10.80 -35.70 -15.91
CA GLY A 201 -12.22 -35.32 -15.96
C GLY A 201 -12.44 -33.83 -16.28
N LEU A 202 -11.64 -32.95 -15.66
CA LEU A 202 -11.67 -31.51 -15.92
C LEU A 202 -11.20 -31.18 -17.34
N ALA A 203 -10.13 -31.82 -17.81
CA ALA A 203 -9.62 -31.70 -19.18
C ALA A 203 -10.70 -32.02 -20.23
N ALA A 204 -11.51 -33.05 -20.00
CA ALA A 204 -12.62 -33.41 -20.87
C ALA A 204 -13.74 -32.36 -20.85
N SER A 205 -14.01 -31.74 -19.69
CA SER A 205 -14.99 -30.66 -19.56
C SER A 205 -14.55 -29.35 -20.20
N LEU A 206 -13.23 -29.12 -20.31
CA LEU A 206 -12.67 -27.91 -20.93
C LEU A 206 -12.54 -28.02 -22.45
N ALA A 207 -12.44 -29.23 -22.99
CA ALA A 207 -12.23 -29.45 -24.42
C ALA A 207 -13.38 -28.85 -25.26
N GLY A 208 -13.03 -27.99 -26.22
CA GLY A 208 -13.99 -27.33 -27.10
C GLY A 208 -14.54 -26.01 -26.57
N LEU A 209 -14.26 -25.63 -25.32
CA LEU A 209 -14.62 -24.30 -24.79
C LEU A 209 -13.79 -23.20 -25.43
N HIS A 210 -14.35 -22.00 -25.46
CA HIS A 210 -13.71 -20.77 -25.88
C HIS A 210 -13.19 -19.96 -24.68
N PRO A 211 -12.18 -19.09 -24.85
CA PRO A 211 -11.88 -18.05 -23.88
C PRO A 211 -13.14 -17.22 -23.57
N GLY A 212 -13.40 -17.01 -22.28
CA GLY A 212 -14.61 -16.36 -21.76
C GLY A 212 -15.76 -17.32 -21.46
N ASP A 213 -15.71 -18.58 -21.90
CA ASP A 213 -16.76 -19.55 -21.58
C ASP A 213 -16.74 -19.92 -20.09
N GLU A 214 -17.92 -19.84 -19.47
CA GLU A 214 -18.19 -20.39 -18.15
C GLU A 214 -18.37 -21.91 -18.24
N PHE A 215 -17.80 -22.63 -17.28
CA PHE A 215 -18.04 -24.06 -17.10
C PHE A 215 -18.31 -24.40 -15.66
N ASP A 216 -19.13 -25.44 -15.45
CA ASP A 216 -19.35 -26.06 -14.15
C ASP A 216 -18.72 -27.45 -14.16
N PHE A 217 -17.89 -27.72 -13.16
CA PHE A 217 -17.33 -29.04 -12.89
C PHE A 217 -17.78 -29.52 -11.49
N GLY A 218 -18.56 -30.61 -11.49
CA GLY A 218 -18.99 -31.26 -10.25
C GLY A 218 -17.98 -32.30 -9.80
N ILE A 219 -17.40 -32.12 -8.61
CA ILE A 219 -16.52 -33.13 -8.00
C ILE A 219 -17.38 -34.18 -7.29
N ASN A 220 -18.06 -35.03 -8.06
CA ASN A 220 -18.82 -36.14 -7.47
C ASN A 220 -17.91 -37.33 -7.18
N GLY A 221 -17.46 -37.45 -5.92
CA GLY A 221 -17.29 -38.71 -5.19
C GLY A 221 -16.49 -39.86 -5.84
N GLY A 222 -15.41 -39.57 -6.56
CA GLY A 222 -14.58 -40.62 -7.18
C GLY A 222 -13.24 -40.10 -7.70
N GLU A 223 -12.40 -39.61 -6.77
CA GLU A 223 -11.00 -39.15 -6.93
C GLU A 223 -10.74 -37.90 -7.80
N PRO A 224 -9.70 -37.06 -7.52
CA PRO A 224 -8.75 -37.02 -6.41
C PRO A 224 -8.92 -35.80 -5.47
N PHE A 225 -9.97 -34.99 -5.62
CA PHE A 225 -10.18 -33.77 -4.82
C PHE A 225 -10.91 -33.96 -3.49
N ALA A 226 -11.37 -35.17 -3.19
CA ALA A 226 -12.29 -35.41 -2.08
C ALA A 226 -11.73 -36.31 -0.96
N SER A 227 -10.42 -36.62 -0.93
CA SER A 227 -9.94 -37.63 0.03
C SER A 227 -9.41 -37.12 1.37
N ASP A 228 -9.39 -35.81 1.64
CA ASP A 228 -8.92 -35.28 2.96
C ASP A 228 -9.90 -34.31 3.66
N LEU A 229 -11.12 -34.15 3.15
CA LEU A 229 -12.20 -33.49 3.92
C LEU A 229 -12.94 -34.55 4.73
N ASP A 230 -12.27 -35.13 5.74
CA ASP A 230 -12.89 -35.98 6.76
C ASP A 230 -13.73 -35.09 7.70
N GLY A 231 -14.89 -34.66 7.19
CA GLY A 231 -15.97 -34.06 7.97
C GLY A 231 -17.19 -34.95 7.85
N ASP A 232 -17.54 -35.66 8.93
CA ASP A 232 -18.80 -36.41 9.05
C ASP A 232 -20.00 -35.43 8.94
N GLY A 233 -20.48 -35.16 7.73
CA GLY A 233 -21.54 -34.19 7.46
C GLY A 233 -22.20 -34.41 6.10
N GLU A 234 -23.51 -34.17 6.04
CA GLU A 234 -24.41 -34.49 4.93
C GLU A 234 -24.12 -33.67 3.64
N ASP A 235 -24.10 -34.35 2.48
CA ASP A 235 -24.22 -33.80 1.10
C ASP A 235 -23.61 -32.41 0.80
N GLU A 236 -22.35 -32.16 1.18
CA GLU A 236 -21.60 -31.02 0.64
C GLU A 236 -21.19 -31.30 -0.82
N THR A 237 -21.94 -30.76 -1.78
CA THR A 237 -21.53 -30.81 -3.20
C THR A 237 -20.62 -29.61 -3.48
N LEU A 238 -19.31 -29.86 -3.67
CA LEU A 238 -18.41 -28.83 -4.17
C LEU A 238 -18.65 -28.66 -5.67
N ALA A 239 -19.32 -27.56 -6.03
CA ALA A 239 -19.42 -27.11 -7.42
C ALA A 239 -18.28 -26.14 -7.68
N VAL A 240 -17.39 -26.49 -8.61
CA VAL A 240 -16.37 -25.57 -9.11
C VAL A 240 -16.90 -24.97 -10.41
N ALA A 241 -17.26 -23.69 -10.36
CA ALA A 241 -17.54 -22.92 -11.56
C ALA A 241 -16.23 -22.25 -11.98
N GLY A 242 -15.94 -22.13 -13.27
CA GLY A 242 -14.75 -21.44 -13.74
C GLY A 242 -14.96 -20.76 -15.06
N VAL A 243 -14.07 -19.82 -15.37
CA VAL A 243 -13.97 -19.18 -16.68
C VAL A 243 -12.64 -19.58 -17.30
N VAL A 244 -12.68 -20.00 -18.56
CA VAL A 244 -11.44 -20.16 -19.35
C VAL A 244 -10.96 -18.76 -19.73
N TRP A 245 -9.87 -18.29 -19.14
CA TRP A 245 -9.37 -16.94 -19.43
C TRP A 245 -8.34 -16.91 -20.55
N GLY A 246 -7.55 -17.98 -20.68
CA GLY A 246 -6.51 -18.05 -21.69
C GLY A 246 -6.25 -19.49 -22.13
N VAL A 247 -5.98 -19.65 -23.42
CA VAL A 247 -5.45 -20.89 -23.99
C VAL A 247 -4.11 -20.53 -24.63
N SER A 248 -3.11 -21.39 -24.50
CA SER A 248 -1.84 -21.21 -25.21
C SER A 248 -1.51 -22.45 -26.04
N ARG A 249 -0.88 -22.23 -27.20
CA ARG A 249 -0.41 -23.29 -28.10
C ARG A 249 1.08 -23.18 -28.33
N GLY A 250 1.80 -24.26 -28.03
CA GLY A 250 3.24 -24.31 -28.24
C GLY A 250 4.01 -23.33 -27.37
N GLU A 251 3.50 -23.04 -26.17
CA GLU A 251 4.15 -22.15 -25.21
C GLU A 251 5.56 -22.64 -24.87
N LYS A 252 6.46 -21.67 -24.66
CA LYS A 252 7.78 -21.88 -24.10
C LYS A 252 7.88 -21.01 -22.86
N LEU A 253 7.31 -21.50 -21.76
CA LEU A 253 7.46 -20.84 -20.48
C LEU A 253 8.81 -21.21 -19.88
N ALA A 254 9.52 -20.20 -19.40
CA ALA A 254 10.60 -20.39 -18.46
C ALA A 254 10.03 -20.66 -17.07
N LYS A 255 10.83 -21.30 -16.23
CA LYS A 255 10.50 -21.63 -14.85
C LYS A 255 11.62 -21.15 -13.95
N ALA A 256 11.26 -20.41 -12.91
CA ALA A 256 12.14 -20.01 -11.83
C ALA A 256 11.57 -20.47 -10.49
N GLU A 257 12.43 -20.75 -9.53
CA GLU A 257 12.06 -21.13 -8.17
C GLU A 257 12.97 -20.40 -7.20
N THR A 258 12.43 -19.94 -6.07
CA THR A 258 13.23 -19.33 -5.01
C THR A 258 12.54 -19.45 -3.65
N ASP A 259 13.33 -19.42 -2.59
CA ASP A 259 12.82 -19.19 -1.24
C ASP A 259 12.73 -17.69 -1.01
N VAL A 260 11.59 -17.22 -0.48
CA VAL A 260 11.36 -15.80 -0.18
C VAL A 260 11.77 -15.53 1.27
N PRO A 261 12.50 -14.43 1.56
CA PRO A 261 12.82 -14.02 2.93
C PRO A 261 11.56 -13.83 3.79
N ALA A 262 11.66 -14.11 5.09
CA ALA A 262 10.54 -14.00 6.01
C ALA A 262 10.06 -12.56 6.25
N ASP A 263 10.93 -11.58 5.96
CA ASP A 263 10.71 -10.14 6.07
C ASP A 263 10.34 -9.48 4.74
N PHE A 264 10.09 -10.26 3.69
CA PHE A 264 9.58 -9.74 2.42
C PHE A 264 8.24 -9.03 2.60
N TYR A 265 8.02 -7.94 1.89
CA TYR A 265 6.88 -7.03 2.12
C TYR A 265 5.52 -7.70 1.91
N ASP A 266 5.43 -8.66 0.98
CA ASP A 266 4.19 -9.37 0.70
C ASP A 266 4.03 -10.60 1.61
N ARG A 267 3.09 -10.48 2.56
CA ARG A 267 2.81 -11.50 3.58
C ARG A 267 2.25 -12.81 3.02
N GLU A 268 1.72 -12.84 1.80
CA GLU A 268 1.18 -14.08 1.20
C GLU A 268 2.29 -15.01 0.71
N ILE A 269 3.47 -14.48 0.41
CA ILE A 269 4.64 -15.24 -0.06
C ILE A 269 5.86 -15.15 0.88
N ALA A 270 5.89 -14.20 1.81
CA ALA A 270 7.00 -14.04 2.76
C ALA A 270 7.30 -15.34 3.52
N GLY A 271 8.57 -15.74 3.53
CA GLY A 271 9.04 -16.96 4.20
C GLY A 271 8.64 -18.27 3.52
N ARG A 272 8.09 -18.23 2.30
CA ARG A 272 7.63 -19.42 1.56
C ARG A 272 8.52 -19.73 0.36
N HIS A 273 8.46 -20.98 -0.07
CA HIS A 273 8.99 -21.38 -1.37
C HIS A 273 7.99 -20.96 -2.46
N VAL A 274 8.51 -20.37 -3.55
CA VAL A 274 7.69 -19.88 -4.65
C VAL A 274 8.23 -20.36 -6.00
N VAL A 275 7.31 -20.65 -6.92
CA VAL A 275 7.60 -21.08 -8.28
C VAL A 275 6.96 -20.10 -9.25
N MET A 276 7.73 -19.54 -10.18
CA MET A 276 7.23 -18.66 -11.22
C MET A 276 7.37 -19.31 -12.59
N TYR A 277 6.26 -19.41 -13.31
CA TYR A 277 6.26 -19.68 -14.75
C TYR A 277 6.08 -18.37 -15.48
N TYR A 278 6.92 -18.10 -16.48
CA TYR A 278 6.90 -16.81 -17.17
C TYR A 278 7.27 -16.91 -18.64
N ALA A 279 6.84 -15.90 -19.40
CA ALA A 279 7.34 -15.60 -20.73
C ALA A 279 7.56 -14.09 -20.85
N ILE A 280 8.72 -13.72 -21.38
CA ILE A 280 9.07 -12.34 -21.68
C ILE A 280 8.46 -12.00 -23.05
N ASP A 281 7.65 -10.96 -23.09
CA ASP A 281 7.10 -10.41 -24.32
C ASP A 281 8.08 -9.41 -24.95
N SER A 282 8.63 -8.52 -24.13
CA SER A 282 9.63 -7.55 -24.53
C SER A 282 10.49 -7.06 -23.36
N VAL A 283 11.60 -6.43 -23.70
CA VAL A 283 12.49 -5.74 -22.77
C VAL A 283 12.63 -4.29 -23.23
N ASP A 284 12.30 -3.36 -22.35
CA ASP A 284 12.61 -1.95 -22.54
C ASP A 284 14.00 -1.71 -21.95
N GLU A 285 14.93 -1.28 -22.81
CA GLU A 285 16.31 -1.00 -22.48
C GLU A 285 16.47 0.35 -21.81
N TYR A 286 17.12 0.34 -20.65
CA TYR A 286 17.42 1.54 -19.91
C TYR A 286 18.92 1.68 -19.66
N THR A 287 19.39 2.92 -19.67
CA THR A 287 20.67 3.27 -19.07
C THR A 287 20.42 3.79 -17.67
N VAL A 288 21.02 3.14 -16.67
CA VAL A 288 21.00 3.60 -15.29
C VAL A 288 22.12 4.62 -15.10
N PRO A 289 21.83 5.85 -14.61
CA PRO A 289 22.84 6.89 -14.48
C PRO A 289 23.91 6.53 -13.44
N GLU A 290 25.10 7.10 -13.62
CA GLU A 290 26.09 7.21 -12.55
C GLU A 290 25.73 8.39 -11.64
N ILE A 291 26.19 8.36 -10.39
CA ILE A 291 26.05 9.49 -9.49
C ILE A 291 27.00 10.61 -9.94
N THR A 292 26.43 11.70 -10.46
CA THR A 292 27.17 12.89 -10.87
C THR A 292 26.61 14.15 -10.20
N GLU A 293 27.40 15.23 -10.15
CA GLU A 293 26.95 16.51 -9.58
C GLU A 293 25.71 17.04 -10.32
N GLU A 294 25.64 16.86 -11.64
CA GLU A 294 24.50 17.29 -12.44
C GLU A 294 23.22 16.54 -12.08
N LEU A 295 23.31 15.21 -11.90
CA LEU A 295 22.16 14.39 -11.50
C LEU A 295 21.66 14.80 -10.10
N LEU A 296 22.58 14.95 -9.15
CA LEU A 296 22.22 15.32 -7.78
C LEU A 296 21.68 16.74 -7.68
N ALA A 297 22.22 17.70 -8.46
CA ALA A 297 21.70 19.07 -8.49
C ALA A 297 20.27 19.15 -9.06
N GLU A 298 19.89 18.23 -9.94
CA GLU A 298 18.54 18.17 -10.52
C GLU A 298 17.52 17.57 -9.54
N PHE A 299 17.88 16.45 -8.90
CA PHE A 299 16.91 15.64 -8.15
C PHE A 299 17.07 15.70 -6.62
N VAL A 300 18.20 16.20 -6.12
CA VAL A 300 18.51 16.34 -4.69
C VAL A 300 18.99 17.77 -4.40
N PRO A 301 18.13 18.79 -4.58
CA PRO A 301 18.54 20.21 -4.56
C PRO A 301 19.13 20.67 -3.21
N ASP A 302 18.85 19.96 -2.12
CA ASP A 302 19.40 20.23 -0.79
C ASP A 302 20.79 19.62 -0.56
N PHE A 303 21.27 18.78 -1.48
CA PHE A 303 22.61 18.23 -1.46
C PHE A 303 23.58 19.19 -2.16
N ALA A 304 24.60 19.63 -1.42
CA ALA A 304 25.64 20.51 -1.93
C ALA A 304 27.02 19.88 -1.68
N PRO A 305 27.63 19.22 -2.69
CA PRO A 305 28.92 18.59 -2.53
C PRO A 305 30.02 19.62 -2.31
N THR A 306 31.06 19.21 -1.58
CA THR A 306 32.24 20.04 -1.30
C THR A 306 33.14 20.09 -2.52
N GLU A 307 33.62 21.29 -2.88
CA GLU A 307 34.56 21.45 -4.00
C GLU A 307 35.83 20.59 -3.80
N GLY A 308 36.03 19.61 -4.70
CA GLY A 308 37.17 18.69 -4.66
C GLY A 308 37.07 17.54 -3.66
N GLY A 309 35.89 17.34 -3.05
CA GLY A 309 35.60 16.17 -2.22
C GLY A 309 35.23 14.92 -3.03
N ASP A 310 35.03 13.80 -2.33
CA ASP A 310 34.55 12.56 -2.96
C ASP A 310 33.03 12.57 -3.00
N LEU A 311 32.48 12.84 -4.18
CA LEU A 311 31.04 12.93 -4.40
C LEU A 311 30.27 11.69 -3.92
N ASN A 312 30.83 10.50 -4.10
CA ASN A 312 30.17 9.26 -3.70
C ASN A 312 30.15 9.12 -2.18
N GLU A 313 31.26 9.44 -1.51
CA GLU A 313 31.33 9.41 -0.04
C GLU A 313 30.38 10.45 0.57
N GLU A 314 30.38 11.68 0.05
CA GLU A 314 29.50 12.75 0.52
C GLU A 314 28.01 12.42 0.29
N PHE A 315 27.66 11.84 -0.86
CA PHE A 315 26.28 11.43 -1.13
C PHE A 315 25.85 10.25 -0.25
N ARG A 316 26.73 9.29 0.01
CA ARG A 316 26.45 8.20 0.99
C ARG A 316 26.20 8.75 2.39
N ASP A 317 26.99 9.71 2.84
CA ASP A 317 26.78 10.37 4.13
C ASP A 317 25.45 11.13 4.16
N TYR A 318 25.08 11.79 3.07
CA TYR A 318 23.77 12.43 2.94
C TYR A 318 22.62 11.42 3.09
N VAL A 319 22.68 10.31 2.35
CA VAL A 319 21.70 9.22 2.40
C VAL A 319 21.63 8.60 3.79
N TYR A 320 22.78 8.31 4.43
CA TYR A 320 22.81 7.81 5.81
C TYR A 320 22.08 8.76 6.77
N ASN A 321 22.35 10.07 6.70
CA ASN A 321 21.68 11.05 7.56
C ASN A 321 20.18 11.15 7.28
N LEU A 322 19.76 11.01 6.01
CA LEU A 322 18.36 10.94 5.61
C LEU A 322 17.67 9.74 6.25
N LEU A 323 18.24 8.54 6.09
CA LEU A 323 17.71 7.29 6.64
C LEU A 323 17.67 7.29 8.18
N VAL A 324 18.72 7.80 8.84
CA VAL A 324 18.73 7.96 10.31
C VAL A 324 17.63 8.93 10.75
N SER A 325 17.42 10.01 10.01
CA SER A 325 16.37 10.97 10.30
C SER A 325 14.98 10.37 10.09
N GLN A 326 14.78 9.56 9.05
CA GLN A 326 13.54 8.81 8.82
C GLN A 326 13.26 7.81 9.94
N SER A 327 14.22 6.92 10.24
CA SER A 327 14.14 5.93 11.33
C SER A 327 13.81 6.58 12.68
N ARG A 328 14.42 7.73 13.00
CA ARG A 328 14.08 8.49 14.21
C ARG A 328 12.66 9.07 14.19
N ARG A 329 12.19 9.57 13.05
CA ARG A 329 10.81 10.07 12.93
C ARG A 329 9.79 8.96 13.10
N GLU A 330 10.02 7.80 12.49
CA GLU A 330 9.17 6.62 12.64
C GLU A 330 9.14 6.15 14.10
N TRP A 331 10.30 6.09 14.74
CA TRP A 331 10.41 5.75 16.16
C TRP A 331 9.67 6.74 17.06
N HIS A 332 9.82 8.05 16.83
CA HIS A 332 9.05 9.08 17.54
C HIS A 332 7.54 8.93 17.30
N ALA A 333 7.11 8.69 16.06
CA ALA A 333 5.70 8.49 15.72
C ALA A 333 5.11 7.26 16.44
N ALA A 334 5.87 6.17 16.53
CA ALA A 334 5.46 4.98 17.28
C ALA A 334 5.32 5.26 18.78
N ILE A 335 6.18 6.10 19.37
CA ILE A 335 6.01 6.56 20.76
C ILE A 335 4.74 7.40 20.90
N GLU A 336 4.51 8.36 20.00
CA GLU A 336 3.31 9.20 20.00
C GLU A 336 2.03 8.36 19.88
N GLU A 337 2.03 7.34 19.03
CA GLU A 337 0.92 6.40 18.90
C GLU A 337 0.63 5.69 20.22
N GLN A 338 1.65 5.19 20.92
CA GLN A 338 1.49 4.55 22.23
C GLN A 338 1.01 5.52 23.31
N ILE A 339 1.47 6.78 23.28
CA ILE A 339 0.95 7.83 24.17
C ILE A 339 -0.54 8.05 23.91
N TRP A 340 -0.95 8.15 22.65
CA TRP A 340 -2.36 8.34 22.31
C TRP A 340 -3.23 7.15 22.64
N ALA A 341 -2.77 5.92 22.35
CA ALA A 341 -3.45 4.70 22.76
C ALA A 341 -3.70 4.68 24.27
N HIS A 342 -2.68 5.03 25.08
CA HIS A 342 -2.83 5.16 26.52
C HIS A 342 -3.85 6.24 26.91
N LEU A 343 -3.74 7.44 26.33
CA LEU A 343 -4.63 8.56 26.63
C LEU A 343 -6.07 8.31 26.19
N ASP A 344 -6.30 7.54 25.14
CA ASP A 344 -7.63 7.20 24.61
C ASP A 344 -8.38 6.18 25.48
N GLU A 345 -7.67 5.28 26.15
CA GLU A 345 -8.25 4.38 27.15
C GLU A 345 -8.76 5.09 28.41
N LEU A 346 -8.28 6.31 28.67
CA LEU A 346 -8.69 7.09 29.84
C LEU A 346 -10.07 7.73 29.64
N ASP A 347 -10.97 7.53 30.62
CA ASP A 347 -12.18 8.33 30.76
C ASP A 347 -11.86 9.70 31.40
N CYS A 348 -11.09 10.52 30.69
CA CYS A 348 -10.65 11.84 31.16
C CYS A 348 -11.49 13.00 30.59
N VAL A 349 -12.17 12.82 29.46
CA VAL A 349 -13.01 13.86 28.84
C VAL A 349 -14.48 13.63 29.19
N LYS A 350 -15.02 14.43 30.11
CA LYS A 350 -16.39 14.27 30.64
C LYS A 350 -17.48 14.79 29.72
N LYS A 351 -17.15 15.74 28.86
CA LYS A 351 -18.09 16.32 27.90
C LYS A 351 -17.34 17.03 26.78
N LEU A 352 -17.86 16.89 25.56
CA LEU A 352 -17.37 17.64 24.41
C LEU A 352 -18.11 18.99 24.27
N PRO A 353 -17.41 20.11 24.05
CA PRO A 353 -18.05 21.40 23.79
C PRO A 353 -18.84 21.36 22.48
N GLY A 354 -20.15 21.57 22.54
CA GLY A 354 -21.00 21.49 21.34
C GLY A 354 -20.65 22.52 20.25
N SER A 355 -20.06 23.67 20.59
CA SER A 355 -19.52 24.60 19.59
C SER A 355 -18.27 24.06 18.90
N ALA A 356 -17.36 23.41 19.64
CA ALA A 356 -16.18 22.79 19.07
C ALA A 356 -16.55 21.68 18.08
N ILE A 357 -17.51 20.82 18.44
CA ILE A 357 -18.04 19.76 17.57
C ILE A 357 -18.64 20.34 16.29
N ARG A 358 -19.53 21.33 16.39
CA ARG A 358 -20.15 21.93 15.19
C ARG A 358 -19.13 22.61 14.28
N ASP A 359 -18.14 23.28 14.85
CA ASP A 359 -17.11 23.94 14.07
C ASP A 359 -16.24 22.89 13.36
N GLU A 360 -15.91 21.77 14.03
CA GLU A 360 -15.09 20.68 13.46
C GLU A 360 -15.82 19.88 12.38
N ILE A 361 -17.12 19.63 12.52
CA ILE A 361 -17.93 19.01 11.45
C ILE A 361 -17.79 19.81 10.16
N LYS A 362 -18.04 21.12 10.20
CA LYS A 362 -17.93 21.99 9.02
C LYS A 362 -16.54 21.97 8.39
N ARG A 363 -15.51 21.78 9.20
CA ARG A 363 -14.13 21.72 8.73
C ARG A 363 -13.85 20.43 7.99
N GLN A 364 -14.20 19.30 8.60
CA GLN A 364 -13.96 18.00 8.00
C GLN A 364 -14.83 17.79 6.75
N GLU A 365 -16.06 18.31 6.72
CA GLU A 365 -16.90 18.31 5.51
C GLU A 365 -16.24 19.08 4.35
N LYS A 366 -15.83 20.33 4.61
CA LYS A 366 -15.12 21.13 3.60
C LYS A 366 -13.78 20.52 3.19
N GLN A 367 -13.11 19.85 4.11
CA GLN A 367 -11.87 19.15 3.80
C GLN A 367 -12.13 17.95 2.90
N LEU A 368 -13.15 17.15 3.19
CA LEU A 368 -13.53 16.01 2.37
C LEU A 368 -13.85 16.44 0.94
N GLU A 369 -14.60 17.54 0.76
CA GLU A 369 -14.86 18.13 -0.56
C GLU A 369 -13.56 18.49 -1.31
N ARG A 370 -12.61 19.14 -0.64
CA ARG A 370 -11.33 19.51 -1.27
C ARG A 370 -10.43 18.32 -1.56
N GLN A 371 -10.45 17.30 -0.71
CA GLN A 371 -9.71 16.06 -0.97
C GLN A 371 -10.30 15.36 -2.19
N TYR A 372 -11.62 15.30 -2.31
CA TYR A 372 -12.28 14.79 -3.51
C TYR A 372 -11.89 15.57 -4.78
N GLU A 373 -11.86 16.91 -4.72
CA GLU A 373 -11.42 17.74 -5.85
C GLU A 373 -9.95 17.48 -6.22
N TYR A 374 -9.06 17.47 -5.22
CA TYR A 374 -7.62 17.25 -5.42
C TYR A 374 -7.32 15.86 -5.99
N TYR A 375 -7.81 14.81 -5.34
CA TYR A 375 -7.61 13.44 -5.83
C TYR A 375 -8.33 13.19 -7.14
N GLY A 376 -9.48 13.83 -7.39
CA GLY A 376 -10.18 13.73 -8.66
C GLY A 376 -9.31 14.18 -9.83
N VAL A 377 -8.63 15.32 -9.71
CA VAL A 377 -7.66 15.79 -10.72
C VAL A 377 -6.49 14.82 -10.85
N LEU A 378 -5.90 14.37 -9.74
CA LEU A 378 -4.79 13.42 -9.77
C LEU A 378 -5.16 12.10 -10.47
N PHE A 379 -6.34 11.56 -10.20
CA PHE A 379 -6.82 10.33 -10.86
C PHE A 379 -7.08 10.56 -12.35
N GLU A 380 -7.65 11.70 -12.74
CA GLU A 380 -7.83 12.05 -14.16
C GLU A 380 -6.50 12.24 -14.89
N GLU A 381 -5.51 12.88 -14.27
CA GLU A 381 -4.19 13.07 -14.86
C GLU A 381 -3.43 11.74 -15.01
N LYS A 382 -3.52 10.86 -14.01
CA LYS A 382 -2.78 9.59 -13.99
C LYS A 382 -3.45 8.47 -14.77
N TYR A 383 -4.79 8.40 -14.74
CA TYR A 383 -5.57 7.27 -15.27
C TYR A 383 -6.61 7.68 -16.31
N GLY A 384 -6.74 8.98 -16.64
CA GLY A 384 -7.70 9.49 -17.62
C GLY A 384 -9.15 9.55 -17.12
N VAL A 385 -9.43 9.15 -15.88
CA VAL A 385 -10.77 9.12 -15.29
C VAL A 385 -10.71 9.25 -13.77
N ASN A 386 -11.66 9.98 -13.17
CA ASN A 386 -11.92 9.93 -11.74
C ASN A 386 -12.80 8.70 -11.41
N PRO A 387 -12.32 7.75 -10.61
CA PRO A 387 -13.08 6.53 -10.31
C PRO A 387 -14.28 6.76 -9.37
N TYR A 388 -14.40 7.93 -8.75
CA TYR A 388 -15.46 8.25 -7.78
C TYR A 388 -16.49 9.19 -8.39
N ALA A 389 -17.77 8.80 -8.40
CA ALA A 389 -18.84 9.61 -8.99
C ALA A 389 -19.33 10.74 -8.06
N SER A 390 -18.96 10.71 -6.78
CA SER A 390 -19.38 11.70 -5.79
C SER A 390 -18.42 11.76 -4.58
N VAL A 391 -18.50 12.87 -3.82
CA VAL A 391 -17.82 13.04 -2.52
C VAL A 391 -18.16 11.91 -1.55
N GLU A 392 -19.39 11.38 -1.62
CA GLU A 392 -19.84 10.27 -0.77
C GLU A 392 -19.07 8.98 -1.08
N GLU A 393 -18.99 8.59 -2.36
CA GLU A 393 -18.24 7.40 -2.78
C GLU A 393 -16.74 7.53 -2.50
N PHE A 394 -16.19 8.71 -2.76
CA PHE A 394 -14.82 9.03 -2.37
C PHE A 394 -14.64 8.92 -0.85
N GLY A 395 -15.58 9.44 -0.06
CA GLY A 395 -15.54 9.39 1.40
C GLY A 395 -15.53 7.97 1.97
N TYR A 396 -16.37 7.08 1.44
CA TYR A 396 -16.33 5.65 1.81
C TYR A 396 -14.96 5.01 1.50
N ALA A 397 -14.40 5.31 0.33
CA ALA A 397 -13.09 4.77 -0.05
C ALA A 397 -11.96 5.39 0.79
N TYR A 398 -11.97 6.70 0.97
CA TYR A 398 -10.93 7.48 1.64
C TYR A 398 -10.82 7.17 3.14
N TYR A 399 -11.95 6.93 3.80
CA TYR A 399 -11.99 6.53 5.21
C TYR A 399 -12.09 5.01 5.42
N GLU A 400 -11.98 4.22 4.34
CA GLU A 400 -12.07 2.75 4.37
C GLU A 400 -13.34 2.24 5.08
N LEU A 401 -14.47 2.91 4.86
CA LEU A 401 -15.73 2.58 5.50
C LEU A 401 -16.46 1.49 4.74
N GLU A 402 -17.07 0.55 5.46
CA GLU A 402 -18.06 -0.34 4.88
C GLU A 402 -19.43 0.36 4.83
N LYS A 403 -20.17 0.20 3.72
CA LYS A 403 -21.52 0.79 3.55
C LYS A 403 -22.55 0.30 4.58
N THR A 404 -22.21 -0.71 5.37
CA THR A 404 -23.03 -1.28 6.42
C THR A 404 -22.80 -0.63 7.79
N ASP A 405 -21.67 0.04 7.99
CA ASP A 405 -21.27 0.55 9.30
C ASP A 405 -21.90 1.91 9.61
N TYR A 406 -22.13 2.72 8.57
CA TYR A 406 -22.71 4.05 8.65
C TYR A 406 -23.70 4.25 7.50
N ALA A 407 -24.71 5.10 7.71
CA ALA A 407 -25.65 5.47 6.65
C ALA A 407 -24.99 6.34 5.57
N ASP A 408 -24.08 7.23 5.98
CA ASP A 408 -23.27 8.08 5.11
C ASP A 408 -21.95 8.47 5.77
N VAL A 409 -20.99 8.96 4.97
CA VAL A 409 -19.69 9.43 5.47
C VAL A 409 -19.85 10.56 6.50
N HIS A 410 -20.88 11.39 6.38
CA HIS A 410 -21.12 12.48 7.32
C HIS A 410 -21.56 11.97 8.70
N GLU A 411 -22.20 10.81 8.81
CA GLU A 411 -22.50 10.13 10.07
C GLU A 411 -21.22 9.68 10.74
N TYR A 412 -20.31 9.02 10.01
CA TYR A 412 -18.98 8.70 10.51
C TYR A 412 -18.23 9.95 11.01
N LEU A 413 -18.26 11.04 10.24
CA LEU A 413 -17.66 12.31 10.67
C LEU A 413 -18.26 12.81 12.00
N ARG A 414 -19.58 12.76 12.14
CA ARG A 414 -20.29 13.25 13.34
C ARG A 414 -20.09 12.38 14.56
N GLU A 415 -20.06 11.06 14.41
CA GLU A 415 -20.10 10.11 15.52
C GLU A 415 -18.73 9.62 15.97
N VAL A 416 -17.74 9.59 15.08
CA VAL A 416 -16.43 9.01 15.35
C VAL A 416 -15.30 10.01 15.16
N SER A 417 -15.11 10.50 13.92
CA SER A 417 -13.94 11.32 13.59
C SER A 417 -13.91 12.65 14.36
N VAL A 418 -14.97 13.46 14.28
CA VAL A 418 -15.01 14.77 14.93
C VAL A 418 -14.94 14.67 16.46
N PRO A 419 -15.70 13.78 17.14
CA PRO A 419 -15.55 13.60 18.58
C PRO A 419 -14.13 13.25 19.02
N SER A 420 -13.44 12.38 18.27
CA SER A 420 -12.04 12.02 18.54
C SER A 420 -11.11 13.23 18.43
N VAL A 421 -11.19 14.00 17.33
CA VAL A 421 -10.37 15.20 17.13
C VAL A 421 -10.60 16.25 18.22
N VAL A 422 -11.86 16.52 18.58
CA VAL A 422 -12.17 17.49 19.66
C VAL A 422 -11.68 16.98 21.02
N ARG A 423 -11.77 15.67 21.29
CA ARG A 423 -11.22 15.05 22.51
C ARG A 423 -9.71 15.27 22.60
N GLN A 424 -8.97 14.96 21.55
CA GLN A 424 -7.52 15.15 21.50
C GLN A 424 -7.11 16.61 21.72
N LYS A 425 -7.78 17.57 21.05
CA LYS A 425 -7.55 19.01 21.27
C LYS A 425 -7.78 19.43 22.72
N LEU A 426 -8.85 18.94 23.35
CA LEU A 426 -9.11 19.27 24.75
C LEU A 426 -7.99 18.77 25.67
N ILE A 427 -7.49 17.54 25.45
CA ILE A 427 -6.41 16.96 26.23
C ILE A 427 -5.11 17.74 26.03
N VAL A 428 -4.72 17.99 24.78
CA VAL A 428 -3.50 18.74 24.42
C VAL A 428 -3.48 20.11 25.08
N TYR A 429 -4.55 20.89 24.91
CA TYR A 429 -4.60 22.23 25.49
C TYR A 429 -4.72 22.20 27.01
N PHE A 430 -5.34 21.18 27.59
CA PHE A 430 -5.39 21.00 29.05
C PHE A 430 -3.98 20.73 29.63
N ILE A 431 -3.20 19.86 28.98
CA ILE A 431 -1.81 19.58 29.36
C ILE A 431 -0.97 20.84 29.17
N ALA A 432 -1.11 21.55 28.04
CA ALA A 432 -0.40 22.80 27.77
C ALA A 432 -0.67 23.86 28.87
N ASP A 433 -1.94 24.02 29.27
CA ASP A 433 -2.33 24.91 30.38
C ASP A 433 -1.70 24.50 31.71
N ARG A 434 -1.69 23.20 32.00
CA ARG A 434 -1.28 22.66 33.30
C ARG A 434 0.23 22.67 33.49
N GLU A 435 0.99 22.30 32.47
CA GLU A 435 2.45 22.20 32.52
C GLU A 435 3.13 23.51 32.09
N GLY A 436 2.38 24.48 31.56
CA GLY A 436 2.95 25.73 31.03
C GLY A 436 3.61 25.55 29.65
N TRP A 437 3.18 24.55 28.88
CA TRP A 437 3.72 24.23 27.55
C TRP A 437 3.01 24.94 26.41
N LYS A 438 2.45 26.11 26.67
CA LYS A 438 1.94 26.95 25.59
C LYS A 438 3.08 27.40 24.69
N ALA A 439 2.86 27.39 23.38
CA ALA A 439 3.82 27.98 22.46
C ALA A 439 3.91 29.50 22.72
N THR A 440 5.14 30.00 22.87
CA THR A 440 5.41 31.42 23.04
C THR A 440 5.26 32.14 21.71
N LYS A 441 5.23 33.48 21.76
CA LYS A 441 5.16 34.28 20.54
C LYS A 441 6.39 34.02 19.65
N GLU A 442 7.57 33.97 20.24
CA GLU A 442 8.83 33.73 19.54
C GLU A 442 8.89 32.35 18.89
N GLU A 443 8.36 31.31 19.56
CA GLU A 443 8.24 29.97 18.99
C GLU A 443 7.27 29.96 17.81
N TYR A 444 6.11 30.61 17.91
CA TYR A 444 5.18 30.73 16.78
C TYR A 444 5.82 31.45 15.59
N GLU A 445 6.53 32.55 15.82
CA GLU A 445 7.22 33.30 14.75
C GLU A 445 8.32 32.48 14.07
N THR A 446 8.94 31.54 14.80
CA THR A 446 9.99 30.65 14.28
C THR A 446 9.42 29.44 13.53
N GLU A 447 8.37 28.82 14.05
CA GLU A 447 7.82 27.56 13.52
C GLU A 447 6.77 27.77 12.43
N LEU A 448 6.05 28.88 12.44
CA LEU A 448 4.99 29.15 11.46
C LEU A 448 5.48 29.11 10.00
N PRO A 449 6.60 29.76 9.61
CA PRO A 449 7.08 29.70 8.24
C PRO A 449 7.45 28.28 7.79
N LYS A 450 8.02 27.48 8.70
CA LYS A 450 8.41 26.08 8.42
C LYS A 450 7.17 25.21 8.18
N GLN A 451 6.16 25.34 9.04
CA GLN A 451 4.91 24.61 8.88
C GLN A 451 4.18 25.03 7.60
N VAL A 452 4.12 26.32 7.29
CA VAL A 452 3.49 26.78 6.05
C VAL A 452 4.23 26.28 4.81
N ALA A 453 5.57 26.31 4.81
CA ALA A 453 6.37 25.81 3.71
C ALA A 453 6.16 24.32 3.47
N TYR A 454 6.15 23.51 4.54
CA TYR A 454 5.89 22.07 4.45
C TYR A 454 4.56 21.75 3.75
N TYR A 455 3.46 22.40 4.15
CA TYR A 455 2.15 22.14 3.52
C TYR A 455 2.08 22.71 2.09
N ALA A 456 2.78 23.80 1.82
CA ALA A 456 2.85 24.38 0.48
C ALA A 456 3.54 23.43 -0.51
N GLU A 457 4.67 22.85 -0.10
CA GLU A 457 5.43 21.86 -0.87
C GLU A 457 4.62 20.58 -1.13
N MET A 458 4.01 20.02 -0.08
CA MET A 458 3.16 18.81 -0.19
C MET A 458 2.01 18.95 -1.19
N GLU A 459 1.49 20.16 -1.39
CA GLU A 459 0.39 20.43 -2.31
C GLU A 459 0.81 21.07 -3.63
N GLY A 460 2.11 21.36 -3.82
CA GLY A 460 2.61 22.06 -5.00
C GLY A 460 2.07 23.49 -5.14
N ILE A 461 1.77 24.17 -4.02
CA ILE A 461 1.28 25.55 -3.98
C ILE A 461 2.28 26.50 -3.31
N THR A 462 2.03 27.80 -3.37
CA THR A 462 2.85 28.79 -2.65
C THR A 462 2.51 28.85 -1.17
N ALA A 463 3.47 29.30 -0.35
CA ALA A 463 3.24 29.56 1.08
C ALA A 463 2.07 30.53 1.34
N ALA A 464 1.84 31.50 0.47
CA ALA A 464 0.72 32.44 0.58
C ALA A 464 -0.63 31.74 0.34
N GLU A 465 -0.70 30.88 -0.68
CA GLU A 465 -1.89 30.07 -0.98
C GLU A 465 -2.17 29.07 0.15
N ALA A 466 -1.14 28.43 0.69
CA ALA A 466 -1.28 27.57 1.87
C ALA A 466 -1.85 28.35 3.07
N MET A 467 -1.33 29.55 3.34
CA MET A 467 -1.85 30.41 4.41
C MET A 467 -3.30 30.82 4.17
N GLU A 468 -3.69 31.15 2.94
CA GLU A 468 -5.07 31.48 2.58
C GLU A 468 -6.01 30.27 2.73
N LYS A 469 -5.57 29.10 2.27
CA LYS A 469 -6.34 27.85 2.26
C LYS A 469 -6.60 27.31 3.66
N TYR A 470 -5.58 27.32 4.52
CA TYR A 470 -5.62 26.71 5.85
C TYR A 470 -5.92 27.71 6.97
N GLY A 471 -5.43 28.94 6.82
CA GLY A 471 -5.56 30.02 7.81
C GLY A 471 -4.56 29.91 8.95
N GLU A 472 -4.18 31.04 9.54
CA GLU A 472 -3.16 31.10 10.60
C GLU A 472 -3.48 30.23 11.83
N GLN A 473 -4.77 30.16 12.21
CA GLN A 473 -5.20 29.35 13.35
C GLN A 473 -4.89 27.86 13.16
N PHE A 474 -4.94 27.34 11.92
CA PHE A 474 -4.58 25.95 11.62
C PHE A 474 -3.16 25.66 12.04
N PHE A 475 -2.23 26.49 11.57
CA PHE A 475 -0.82 26.33 11.85
C PHE A 475 -0.51 26.57 13.34
N ARG A 476 -1.22 27.49 14.00
CA ARG A 476 -1.10 27.69 15.46
C ARG A 476 -1.51 26.46 16.25
N GLU A 477 -2.64 25.84 15.90
CA GLU A 477 -3.09 24.60 16.57
C GLU A 477 -2.08 23.46 16.32
N ALA A 478 -1.54 23.33 15.11
CA ALA A 478 -0.50 22.34 14.78
C ALA A 478 0.80 22.56 15.58
N ILE A 479 1.29 23.79 15.66
CA ILE A 479 2.50 24.13 16.45
C ILE A 479 2.28 23.83 17.94
N GLN A 480 1.12 24.17 18.48
CA GLN A 480 0.79 23.89 19.88
C GLN A 480 0.69 22.39 20.16
N TYR A 481 0.11 21.63 19.23
CA TYR A 481 0.01 20.18 19.31
C TYR A 481 1.40 19.54 19.30
N ASN A 482 2.23 19.87 18.30
CA ASN A 482 3.57 19.34 18.17
C ASN A 482 4.41 19.62 19.42
N LYS A 483 4.35 20.84 19.96
CA LYS A 483 5.06 21.20 21.19
C LYS A 483 4.66 20.32 22.38
N VAL A 484 3.36 20.05 22.56
CA VAL A 484 2.90 19.20 23.67
C VAL A 484 3.35 17.76 23.46
N LEU A 485 3.21 17.20 22.26
CA LEU A 485 3.64 15.84 22.00
C LEU A 485 5.14 15.66 22.14
N THR A 486 5.96 16.57 21.61
CA THR A 486 7.41 16.54 21.81
C THR A 486 7.77 16.49 23.29
N ASN A 487 7.13 17.34 24.12
CA ASN A 487 7.37 17.33 25.56
C ASN A 487 6.86 16.05 26.26
N LEU A 488 5.79 15.43 25.77
CA LEU A 488 5.30 14.15 26.30
C LEU A 488 6.24 13.01 25.91
N VAL A 489 6.72 12.96 24.67
CA VAL A 489 7.73 11.99 24.20
C VAL A 489 8.98 12.10 25.05
N GLU A 490 9.52 13.31 25.27
CA GLU A 490 10.69 13.54 26.13
C GLU A 490 10.46 13.12 27.59
N ALA A 491 9.22 13.24 28.08
CA ALA A 491 8.86 12.84 29.44
C ALA A 491 8.56 11.33 29.57
N THR A 492 8.42 10.61 28.46
CA THR A 492 8.00 9.21 28.44
C THR A 492 9.18 8.27 28.71
N LYS A 493 8.91 7.18 29.44
CA LYS A 493 9.88 6.11 29.70
C LYS A 493 9.72 5.03 28.63
N ILE A 494 10.75 4.78 27.86
CA ILE A 494 10.75 3.75 26.83
C ILE A 494 11.29 2.45 27.44
N LYS A 495 10.59 1.35 27.18
CA LYS A 495 10.93 0.00 27.66
C LYS A 495 11.19 -0.97 26.52
#